data_AF-A0A840F2N4-F1
#
_entry.id   AF-A0A840F2N4-F1
#
_cell.length_a   1.000
_cell.length_b   1.000
_cell.length_c   1.000
_cell.angle_alpha   90.00
_cell.angle_beta   90.00
_cell.angle_gamma   90.00
#
_symmetry.space_group_name_H-M   'P 1'
#
loop_
_entity.id
_entity.type
_entity.pdbx_description
1 polymer ?
#
loop_
_entity_poly.entity_id
_entity_poly.type
_entity_poly.pdbx_seq_one_letter_code
_entity_poly.pdbx_strand_id
1 'polypeptide(L)'
;MHNLRVLGVDATSIEHVVISHGHPDHYGGLYSFLDAFDRTIPVATHTDAFLPRYAVMGDGRTSAYYNQTFTLDNVERHGGRPVLSGGALDLGCGMYTTGYIPRTVPFEGPVEPSAPHTPGLYQVRADGSYGLDEVVDEQGLVIDVKGKGLVVLTGCAHAGVLNTIDRAREICGPKPVHAVMGGFHLGFPTTPRANVDLTLDGMKEREVAHIIPMHCSGLHTHATFQRDAPERYLQPAVGTVLRFGK
;
A
#
# COMPACT_ATOMS: atom_id res chain seq x y z
N MET A 1 -4.69 -12.51 -13.06
CA MET A 1 -4.54 -13.00 -14.46
C MET A 1 -5.61 -12.52 -15.45
N HIS A 2 -6.92 -12.54 -15.14
CA HIS A 2 -7.98 -12.16 -16.10
C HIS A 2 -7.78 -10.78 -16.74
N ASN A 3 -7.65 -9.71 -15.95
CA ASN A 3 -7.55 -8.34 -16.46
C ASN A 3 -6.29 -8.11 -17.32
N LEU A 4 -5.15 -8.71 -16.96
CA LEU A 4 -3.93 -8.63 -17.77
C LEU A 4 -4.19 -9.16 -19.19
N ARG A 5 -4.87 -10.31 -19.32
CA ARG A 5 -5.26 -10.89 -20.63
C ARG A 5 -6.21 -9.98 -21.39
N VAL A 6 -7.24 -9.45 -20.74
CA VAL A 6 -8.22 -8.55 -21.38
C VAL A 6 -7.56 -7.27 -21.90
N LEU A 7 -6.59 -6.74 -21.16
CA LEU A 7 -5.85 -5.53 -21.51
C LEU A 7 -4.68 -5.78 -22.48
N GLY A 8 -4.43 -7.04 -22.87
CA GLY A 8 -3.30 -7.38 -23.73
C GLY A 8 -1.94 -7.12 -23.09
N VAL A 9 -1.86 -7.09 -21.76
CA VAL A 9 -0.59 -6.95 -21.04
C VAL A 9 0.08 -8.32 -21.00
N ASP A 10 1.29 -8.38 -21.55
CA ASP A 10 2.12 -9.58 -21.50
C ASP A 10 2.64 -9.80 -20.07
N ALA A 11 2.02 -10.75 -19.37
CA ALA A 11 2.40 -11.09 -18.00
C ALA A 11 3.84 -11.65 -17.91
N THR A 12 4.40 -12.20 -19.00
CA THR A 12 5.77 -12.73 -18.99
C THR A 12 6.84 -11.66 -18.82
N SER A 13 6.50 -10.41 -19.16
CA SER A 13 7.35 -9.24 -18.94
C SER A 13 7.48 -8.82 -17.47
N ILE A 14 6.65 -9.35 -16.55
CA ILE A 14 6.68 -9.00 -15.14
C ILE A 14 7.83 -9.74 -14.45
N GLU A 15 8.86 -9.03 -14.04
CA GLU A 15 10.06 -9.63 -13.44
C GLU A 15 10.04 -9.66 -11.92
N HIS A 16 9.28 -8.78 -11.28
CA HIS A 16 9.25 -8.60 -9.83
C HIS A 16 7.83 -8.34 -9.36
N VAL A 17 7.49 -8.82 -8.16
CA VAL A 17 6.26 -8.50 -7.45
C VAL A 17 6.61 -7.79 -6.14
N VAL A 18 5.89 -6.72 -5.83
CA VAL A 18 5.99 -6.03 -4.53
C VAL A 18 4.65 -6.20 -3.83
N ILE A 19 4.67 -6.71 -2.60
CA ILE A 19 3.49 -6.80 -1.73
C ILE A 19 3.57 -5.70 -0.68
N SER A 20 2.56 -4.82 -0.69
CA SER A 20 2.52 -3.64 0.18
C SER A 20 2.46 -3.97 1.66
N HIS A 21 1.63 -4.94 2.06
CA HIS A 21 1.45 -5.39 3.44
C HIS A 21 0.71 -6.73 3.47
N GLY A 22 0.62 -7.34 4.65
CA GLY A 22 0.10 -8.69 4.85
C GLY A 22 -1.42 -8.88 4.87
N HIS A 23 -2.24 -7.96 4.34
CA HIS A 23 -3.70 -8.16 4.28
C HIS A 23 -4.13 -8.95 3.02
N PRO A 24 -5.13 -9.85 3.13
CA PRO A 24 -5.50 -10.77 2.05
C PRO A 24 -5.87 -10.14 0.72
N ASP A 25 -6.45 -8.95 0.73
CA ASP A 25 -6.82 -8.21 -0.48
C ASP A 25 -5.60 -7.67 -1.26
N HIS A 26 -4.42 -7.65 -0.65
CA HIS A 26 -3.18 -7.18 -1.26
C HIS A 26 -2.25 -8.29 -1.76
N TYR A 27 -2.36 -9.51 -1.24
CA TYR A 27 -1.58 -10.67 -1.72
C TYR A 27 -2.45 -11.81 -2.28
N GLY A 28 -3.78 -11.74 -2.20
CA GLY A 28 -4.68 -12.87 -2.52
C GLY A 28 -4.60 -13.36 -3.97
N GLY A 29 -4.09 -12.53 -4.90
CA GLY A 29 -3.82 -12.92 -6.28
C GLY A 29 -2.42 -13.50 -6.52
N LEU A 30 -1.52 -13.49 -5.53
CA LEU A 30 -0.09 -13.80 -5.66
C LEU A 30 0.14 -15.22 -6.17
N TYR A 31 -0.42 -16.22 -5.52
CA TYR A 31 -0.13 -17.62 -5.84
C TYR A 31 -0.65 -18.02 -7.22
N SER A 32 -1.87 -17.60 -7.56
CA SER A 32 -2.42 -17.78 -8.92
C SER A 32 -1.59 -17.06 -9.99
N PHE A 33 -0.89 -16.00 -9.62
CA PHE A 33 0.03 -15.31 -10.53
C PHE A 33 1.34 -16.09 -10.67
N LEU A 34 1.98 -16.50 -9.57
CA LEU A 34 3.25 -17.22 -9.61
C LEU A 34 3.13 -18.58 -10.30
N ASP A 35 2.03 -19.32 -10.07
CA ASP A 35 1.73 -20.60 -10.72
C ASP A 35 1.61 -20.50 -12.25
N ALA A 36 1.46 -19.29 -12.79
CA ALA A 36 1.35 -19.07 -14.23
C ALA A 36 2.72 -19.02 -14.95
N PHE A 37 3.83 -19.22 -14.24
CA PHE A 37 5.19 -19.10 -14.79
C PHE A 37 6.08 -20.30 -14.44
N ASP A 38 6.87 -20.74 -15.41
CA ASP A 38 7.89 -21.79 -15.22
C ASP A 38 9.25 -21.22 -14.76
N ARG A 39 9.24 -20.08 -14.07
CA ARG A 39 10.47 -19.41 -13.57
C ARG A 39 10.25 -18.82 -12.20
N THR A 40 11.35 -18.69 -11.46
CA THR A 40 11.32 -18.03 -10.15
C THR A 40 11.12 -16.52 -10.28
N ILE A 41 10.14 -15.96 -9.56
CA ILE A 41 9.86 -14.52 -9.53
C ILE A 41 10.16 -13.96 -8.13
N PRO A 42 11.02 -12.95 -7.98
CA PRO A 42 11.22 -12.24 -6.72
C PRO A 42 9.93 -11.59 -6.21
N VAL A 43 9.62 -11.83 -4.93
CA VAL A 43 8.48 -11.25 -4.22
C VAL A 43 9.02 -10.40 -3.07
N ALA A 44 9.10 -9.09 -3.29
CA ALA A 44 9.54 -8.13 -2.29
C ALA A 44 8.41 -7.80 -1.32
N THR A 45 8.67 -7.93 -0.03
CA THR A 45 7.72 -7.54 1.02
C THR A 45 8.45 -7.25 2.34
N HIS A 46 7.73 -6.73 3.32
CA HIS A 46 8.30 -6.38 4.61
C HIS A 46 8.50 -7.66 5.44
N THR A 47 9.56 -7.71 6.25
CA THR A 47 9.88 -8.90 7.06
C THR A 47 8.71 -9.31 7.97
N ASP A 48 7.97 -8.33 8.48
CA ASP A 48 6.82 -8.53 9.37
C ASP A 48 5.49 -8.78 8.65
N ALA A 49 5.46 -8.81 7.31
CA ALA A 49 4.22 -8.95 6.56
C ALA A 49 3.54 -10.32 6.78
N PHE A 50 4.31 -11.33 7.18
CA PHE A 50 3.85 -12.70 7.48
C PHE A 50 3.35 -12.88 8.91
N LEU A 51 3.44 -11.85 9.76
CA LEU A 51 3.07 -11.98 11.17
C LEU A 51 1.58 -12.27 11.34
N PRO A 52 1.18 -13.05 12.38
CA PRO A 52 -0.19 -13.47 12.52
C PRO A 52 -1.20 -12.34 12.78
N ARG A 53 -2.31 -12.28 12.04
CA ARG A 53 -3.38 -11.30 12.24
C ARG A 53 -4.76 -11.90 12.48
N TYR A 54 -5.52 -11.25 13.33
CA TYR A 54 -6.83 -11.67 13.79
C TYR A 54 -7.80 -10.49 13.71
N ALA A 55 -9.08 -10.78 13.57
CA ALA A 55 -10.13 -9.79 13.67
C ALA A 55 -10.99 -10.08 14.89
N VAL A 56 -11.20 -9.09 15.74
CA VAL A 56 -12.17 -9.12 16.84
C VAL A 56 -13.46 -8.49 16.33
N MET A 57 -14.56 -9.24 16.41
CA MET A 57 -15.87 -8.84 15.93
C MET A 57 -16.64 -8.02 16.98
N GLY A 58 -17.72 -7.35 16.53
CA GLY A 58 -18.63 -6.58 17.38
C GLY A 58 -19.20 -7.33 18.59
N ASP A 59 -19.35 -8.64 18.46
CA ASP A 59 -19.86 -9.55 19.49
C ASP A 59 -18.75 -10.21 20.33
N GLY A 60 -17.50 -9.77 20.18
CA GLY A 60 -16.34 -10.29 20.91
C GLY A 60 -15.75 -11.58 20.33
N ARG A 61 -16.34 -12.19 19.29
CA ARG A 61 -15.73 -13.34 18.61
C ARG A 61 -14.43 -12.93 17.94
N THR A 62 -13.41 -13.77 18.04
CA THR A 62 -12.14 -13.59 17.34
C THR A 62 -12.09 -14.51 16.13
N SER A 63 -11.66 -14.01 14.97
CA SER A 63 -11.46 -14.81 13.77
C SER A 63 -10.33 -15.82 13.95
N ALA A 64 -10.27 -16.83 13.07
CA ALA A 64 -9.01 -17.51 12.84
C ALA A 64 -7.97 -16.53 12.27
N TYR A 65 -6.69 -16.93 12.31
CA TYR A 65 -5.61 -16.21 11.67
C TYR A 65 -5.90 -15.99 10.17
N TYR A 66 -6.19 -14.75 9.75
CA TYR A 66 -6.75 -14.49 8.42
C TYR A 66 -5.71 -14.35 7.30
N ASN A 67 -4.46 -14.04 7.62
CA ASN A 67 -3.34 -14.11 6.66
C ASN A 67 -2.53 -15.40 6.76
N GLN A 68 -3.13 -16.48 7.27
CA GLN A 68 -2.52 -17.82 7.36
C GLN A 68 -1.96 -18.38 6.07
N THR A 69 -2.43 -17.90 4.93
CA THR A 69 -1.92 -18.36 3.63
C THR A 69 -0.71 -17.54 3.17
N PHE A 70 -0.43 -16.37 3.73
CA PHE A 70 0.76 -15.61 3.41
C PHE A 70 1.92 -16.09 4.29
N THR A 71 2.73 -16.98 3.73
CA THR A 71 3.88 -17.59 4.39
C THR A 71 5.06 -17.67 3.41
N LEU A 72 6.28 -17.72 3.94
CA LEU A 72 7.48 -17.90 3.10
C LEU A 72 7.42 -19.21 2.31
N ASP A 73 6.99 -20.30 2.96
CA ASP A 73 6.81 -21.61 2.32
C ASP A 73 5.84 -21.57 1.14
N ASN A 74 4.68 -20.92 1.29
CA ASN A 74 3.74 -20.79 0.17
C ASN A 74 4.32 -19.91 -0.94
N VAL A 75 5.04 -18.84 -0.63
CA VAL A 75 5.72 -18.03 -1.67
C VAL A 75 6.70 -18.91 -2.46
N GLU A 76 7.56 -19.67 -1.79
CA GLU A 76 8.55 -20.54 -2.44
C GLU A 76 7.92 -21.69 -3.22
N ARG A 77 6.92 -22.36 -2.62
CA ARG A 77 6.21 -23.49 -3.23
C ARG A 77 5.53 -23.14 -4.54
N HIS A 78 5.03 -21.91 -4.65
CA HIS A 78 4.36 -21.40 -5.84
C HIS A 78 5.32 -20.77 -6.86
N GLY A 79 6.65 -20.87 -6.67
CA GLY A 79 7.65 -20.35 -7.61
C GLY A 79 8.09 -18.91 -7.33
N GLY A 80 7.74 -18.35 -6.19
CA GLY A 80 8.27 -17.07 -5.72
C GLY A 80 9.63 -17.21 -5.04
N ARG A 81 10.41 -16.13 -5.02
CA ARG A 81 11.59 -15.99 -4.15
C ARG A 81 11.36 -14.83 -3.19
N PRO A 82 11.18 -15.06 -1.87
CA PRO A 82 11.00 -13.99 -0.91
C PRO A 82 12.20 -13.03 -0.91
N VAL A 83 11.93 -11.73 -0.96
CA VAL A 83 12.92 -10.66 -0.78
C VAL A 83 12.43 -9.80 0.38
N LEU A 84 12.97 -10.03 1.57
CA LEU A 84 12.48 -9.43 2.82
C LEU A 84 13.31 -8.21 3.21
N SER A 85 12.64 -7.13 3.60
CA SER A 85 13.31 -5.95 4.15
C SER A 85 12.40 -5.17 5.08
N GLY A 86 12.93 -4.72 6.23
CA GLY A 86 12.28 -3.71 7.05
C GLY A 86 12.53 -2.27 6.57
N GLY A 87 13.58 -2.07 5.78
CA GLY A 87 13.98 -0.78 5.22
C GLY A 87 13.67 -0.66 3.72
N ALA A 88 14.01 0.50 3.17
CA ALA A 88 13.89 0.74 1.74
C ALA A 88 14.75 -0.24 0.93
N LEU A 89 14.20 -0.76 -0.18
CA LEU A 89 14.93 -1.60 -1.14
C LEU A 89 15.08 -0.86 -2.46
N ASP A 90 16.28 -0.88 -3.03
CA ASP A 90 16.51 -0.50 -4.43
C ASP A 90 16.16 -1.68 -5.33
N LEU A 91 15.14 -1.51 -6.17
CA LEU A 91 14.68 -2.51 -7.14
C LEU A 91 15.31 -2.30 -8.52
N GLY A 92 16.19 -1.32 -8.68
CA GLY A 92 16.81 -0.92 -9.93
C GLY A 92 15.94 0.04 -10.75
N CYS A 93 16.55 0.64 -11.78
CA CYS A 93 15.88 1.51 -12.75
C CYS A 93 15.09 2.69 -12.11
N GLY A 94 15.56 3.20 -10.97
CA GLY A 94 14.90 4.29 -10.24
C GLY A 94 13.66 3.86 -9.46
N MET A 95 13.45 2.56 -9.24
CA MET A 95 12.35 2.03 -8.45
C MET A 95 12.83 1.63 -7.06
N TYR A 96 12.07 2.01 -6.03
CA TYR A 96 12.40 1.76 -4.64
C TYR A 96 11.15 1.33 -3.87
N THR A 97 11.26 0.37 -2.96
CA THR A 97 10.26 0.25 -1.90
C THR A 97 10.57 1.21 -0.76
N THR A 98 9.56 1.66 -0.02
CA THR A 98 9.81 2.57 1.11
C THR A 98 10.40 1.88 2.34
N GLY A 99 10.17 0.57 2.47
CA GLY A 99 10.21 -0.12 3.75
C GLY A 99 9.26 0.50 4.76
N TYR A 100 9.59 0.39 6.04
CA TYR A 100 8.89 1.07 7.12
C TYR A 100 8.71 2.57 6.84
N ILE A 101 7.48 3.05 7.08
CA ILE A 101 7.08 4.44 6.89
C ILE A 101 6.90 5.10 8.27
N PRO A 102 7.77 6.05 8.66
CA PRO A 102 7.62 6.79 9.90
C PRO A 102 6.32 7.61 9.92
N ARG A 103 5.61 7.58 11.04
CA ARG A 103 4.37 8.35 11.24
C ARG A 103 4.69 9.70 11.89
N THR A 104 4.89 10.73 11.07
CA THR A 104 5.25 12.07 11.52
C THR A 104 4.12 13.08 11.34
N VAL A 105 3.17 12.81 10.45
CA VAL A 105 1.95 13.60 10.24
C VAL A 105 0.92 13.29 11.33
N PRO A 106 0.58 14.25 12.22
CA PRO A 106 -0.16 13.95 13.46
C PRO A 106 -1.58 13.37 13.31
N PHE A 107 -2.25 13.63 12.18
CA PHE A 107 -3.60 13.12 11.93
C PHE A 107 -3.62 11.82 11.13
N GLU A 108 -2.48 11.37 10.63
CA GLU A 108 -2.33 10.09 9.93
C GLU A 108 -1.84 9.00 10.89
N GLY A 109 -2.41 7.80 10.77
CA GLY A 109 -2.06 6.64 11.59
C GLY A 109 -3.27 6.01 12.29
N PRO A 110 -3.04 4.93 13.05
CA PRO A 110 -4.10 4.24 13.76
C PRO A 110 -4.71 5.15 14.83
N VAL A 111 -6.03 5.12 14.92
CA VAL A 111 -6.75 5.74 16.04
C VAL A 111 -6.71 4.76 17.21
N GLU A 112 -6.13 5.19 18.32
CA GLU A 112 -6.11 4.40 19.55
C GLU A 112 -7.54 4.05 19.99
N PRO A 113 -7.84 2.78 20.31
CA PRO A 113 -9.14 2.37 20.76
C PRO A 113 -9.45 2.99 22.12
N SER A 114 -10.74 3.21 22.35
CA SER A 114 -11.22 3.67 23.65
C SER A 114 -11.12 2.61 24.75
N ALA A 115 -10.95 1.33 24.41
CA ALA A 115 -10.82 0.22 25.36
C ALA A 115 -10.06 -0.99 24.78
N PRO A 116 -9.49 -1.88 25.62
CA PRO A 116 -8.98 -3.18 25.18
C PRO A 116 -10.09 -4.06 24.56
N HIS A 117 -9.73 -4.94 23.62
CA HIS A 117 -10.63 -5.89 22.94
C HIS A 117 -11.84 -5.28 22.22
N THR A 118 -11.73 -4.01 21.81
CA THR A 118 -12.69 -3.41 20.89
C THR A 118 -12.69 -4.14 19.54
N PRO A 119 -13.80 -4.12 18.80
CA PRO A 119 -13.83 -4.64 17.45
C PRO A 119 -12.75 -3.98 16.58
N GLY A 120 -11.99 -4.79 15.86
CA GLY A 120 -10.82 -4.30 15.11
C GLY A 120 -9.90 -5.40 14.60
N LEU A 121 -8.84 -4.99 13.94
CA LEU A 121 -7.77 -5.86 13.46
C LEU A 121 -6.62 -5.85 14.47
N TYR A 122 -6.05 -7.03 14.69
CA TYR A 122 -5.02 -7.28 15.69
C TYR A 122 -3.89 -8.11 15.08
N GLN A 123 -2.68 -7.94 15.59
CA GLN A 123 -1.49 -8.64 15.14
C GLN A 123 -0.71 -9.20 16.35
N VAL A 124 -0.11 -10.38 16.16
CA VAL A 124 0.92 -10.93 17.04
C VAL A 124 2.28 -10.49 16.51
N ARG A 125 3.03 -9.73 17.32
CA ARG A 125 4.36 -9.19 17.00
C ARG A 125 5.43 -10.28 17.13
N ALA A 126 6.62 -10.01 16.58
CA ALA A 126 7.75 -10.95 16.61
C ALA A 126 8.22 -11.31 18.04
N ASP A 127 8.01 -10.43 19.01
CA ASP A 127 8.32 -10.67 20.43
C ASP A 127 7.23 -11.46 21.17
N GLY A 128 6.18 -11.90 20.46
CA GLY A 128 5.03 -12.61 21.01
C GLY A 128 3.98 -11.71 21.66
N SER A 129 4.20 -10.39 21.72
CA SER A 129 3.18 -9.46 22.18
C SER A 129 2.02 -9.37 21.18
N TYR A 130 0.85 -9.05 21.69
CA TYR A 130 -0.39 -8.96 20.92
C TYR A 130 -1.02 -7.59 21.12
N GLY A 131 -1.48 -6.97 20.03
CA GLY A 131 -2.19 -5.71 20.08
C GLY A 131 -2.85 -5.40 18.75
N LEU A 132 -3.35 -4.18 18.59
CA LEU A 132 -3.92 -3.76 17.32
C LEU A 132 -2.92 -3.94 16.17
N ASP A 133 -3.47 -4.30 15.02
CA ASP A 133 -2.71 -4.33 13.79
C ASP A 133 -2.50 -2.89 13.32
N GLU A 134 -1.35 -2.35 13.67
CA GLU A 134 -0.91 -1.05 13.20
C GLU A 134 -0.39 -1.13 11.76
N VAL A 135 -0.24 -2.32 11.17
CA VAL A 135 0.28 -2.51 9.80
C VAL A 135 1.65 -1.86 9.62
N VAL A 136 2.54 -2.06 10.60
CA VAL A 136 3.94 -1.54 10.55
C VAL A 136 4.74 -2.13 9.40
N ASP A 137 4.27 -3.25 8.83
CA ASP A 137 4.81 -3.90 7.66
C ASP A 137 4.44 -3.22 6.34
N GLU A 138 3.64 -2.15 6.38
CA GLU A 138 3.28 -1.41 5.17
C GLU A 138 4.49 -0.75 4.52
N GLN A 139 4.59 -0.95 3.20
CA GLN A 139 5.49 -0.21 2.33
C GLN A 139 4.78 0.26 1.06
N GLY A 140 5.22 1.40 0.54
CA GLY A 140 4.91 1.88 -0.80
C GLY A 140 5.99 1.50 -1.82
N LEU A 141 5.68 1.76 -3.09
CA LEU A 141 6.62 1.73 -4.20
C LEU A 141 6.82 3.17 -4.71
N VAL A 142 8.05 3.56 -4.94
CA VAL A 142 8.43 4.88 -5.44
C VAL A 142 9.20 4.70 -6.74
N ILE A 143 8.83 5.48 -7.76
CA ILE A 143 9.49 5.47 -9.06
C ILE A 143 10.00 6.89 -9.35
N ASP A 144 11.32 7.03 -9.43
CA ASP A 144 11.97 8.29 -9.83
C ASP A 144 12.01 8.42 -11.35
N VAL A 145 11.01 9.10 -11.90
CA VAL A 145 10.88 9.27 -13.34
C VAL A 145 11.75 10.43 -13.81
N LYS A 146 12.76 10.12 -14.62
CA LYS A 146 13.73 11.08 -15.15
C LYS A 146 13.03 12.30 -15.78
N GLY A 147 13.35 13.49 -15.25
CA GLY A 147 12.81 14.77 -15.73
C GLY A 147 11.35 15.05 -15.34
N LYS A 148 10.72 14.20 -14.52
CA LYS A 148 9.36 14.39 -14.00
C LYS A 148 9.31 14.43 -12.47
N GLY A 149 10.12 13.62 -11.80
CA GLY A 149 10.11 13.47 -10.35
C GLY A 149 9.44 12.18 -9.90
N LEU A 150 8.97 12.16 -8.66
CA LEU A 150 8.54 10.93 -8.00
C LEU A 150 7.10 10.55 -8.37
N VAL A 151 6.90 9.29 -8.72
CA VAL A 151 5.59 8.63 -8.73
C VAL A 151 5.54 7.73 -7.51
N VAL A 152 4.63 8.01 -6.58
CA VAL A 152 4.48 7.30 -5.31
C VAL A 152 3.23 6.41 -5.39
N LEU A 153 3.40 5.12 -5.14
CA LEU A 153 2.35 4.12 -5.14
C LEU A 153 2.15 3.58 -3.73
N THR A 154 0.92 3.63 -3.23
CA THR A 154 0.51 3.05 -1.95
C THR A 154 -0.31 1.78 -2.15
N GLY A 155 -0.22 0.85 -1.19
CA GLY A 155 -1.20 -0.23 -1.06
C GLY A 155 -2.53 0.33 -0.56
N CYS A 156 -2.64 0.52 0.76
CA CYS A 156 -3.79 1.16 1.38
C CYS A 156 -3.42 2.42 2.21
N ALA A 157 -2.14 2.67 2.48
CA ALA A 157 -1.63 3.82 3.25
C ALA A 157 -2.12 3.86 4.70
N HIS A 158 -2.06 2.74 5.40
CA HIS A 158 -2.28 2.65 6.85
C HIS A 158 -1.33 3.55 7.66
N ALA A 159 -0.08 3.72 7.22
CA ALA A 159 0.86 4.66 7.82
C ALA A 159 0.53 6.12 7.48
N GLY A 160 -0.37 6.38 6.52
CA GLY A 160 -0.66 7.71 6.00
C GLY A 160 0.00 7.97 4.65
N VAL A 161 -0.76 8.57 3.73
CA VAL A 161 -0.26 8.86 2.39
C VAL A 161 0.72 10.04 2.40
N LEU A 162 0.54 11.02 3.27
CA LEU A 162 1.47 12.14 3.43
C LEU A 162 2.79 11.67 4.06
N ASN A 163 2.72 10.81 5.09
CA ASN A 163 3.90 10.12 5.63
C ASN A 163 4.63 9.32 4.54
N THR A 164 3.90 8.63 3.66
CA THR A 164 4.51 7.87 2.55
C THR A 164 5.19 8.79 1.53
N ILE A 165 4.61 9.94 1.20
CA ILE A 165 5.20 10.94 0.30
C ILE A 165 6.50 11.50 0.88
N ASP A 166 6.50 11.82 2.19
CA ASP A 166 7.68 12.34 2.86
C ASP A 166 8.79 11.29 2.90
N ARG A 167 8.43 10.04 3.19
CA ARG A 167 9.35 8.91 3.13
C ARG A 167 9.94 8.70 1.73
N ALA A 168 9.15 8.88 0.68
CA ALA A 168 9.63 8.80 -0.70
C ALA A 168 10.70 9.87 -1.00
N ARG A 169 10.51 11.09 -0.49
CA ARG A 169 11.50 12.19 -0.61
C ARG A 169 12.76 11.95 0.19
N GLU A 170 12.66 11.32 1.36
CA GLU A 170 13.85 10.92 2.14
C GLU A 170 14.72 9.92 1.35
N ILE A 171 14.09 8.95 0.68
CA ILE A 171 14.79 7.90 -0.07
C ILE A 171 15.38 8.45 -1.37
N CYS A 172 14.58 9.19 -2.14
CA CYS A 172 14.93 9.58 -3.50
C CYS A 172 15.53 11.00 -3.60
N GLY A 173 15.59 11.73 -2.48
CA GLY A 173 15.94 13.14 -2.41
C GLY A 173 14.74 14.09 -2.59
N PRO A 174 14.92 15.40 -2.33
CA PRO A 174 13.86 16.41 -2.35
C PRO A 174 13.42 16.75 -3.77
N LYS A 175 12.75 15.81 -4.42
CA LYS A 175 12.24 15.90 -5.80
C LYS A 175 10.76 16.31 -5.82
N PRO A 176 10.28 16.91 -6.92
CA PRO A 176 8.86 17.14 -7.12
C PRO A 176 8.11 15.80 -7.11
N VAL A 177 6.91 15.80 -6.54
CA VAL A 177 6.05 14.61 -6.52
C VAL A 177 5.09 14.73 -7.71
N HIS A 178 5.42 13.99 -8.76
CA HIS A 178 4.67 14.04 -10.01
C HIS A 178 3.30 13.38 -9.88
N ALA A 179 3.23 12.23 -9.22
CA ALA A 179 1.96 11.54 -8.99
C ALA A 179 1.96 10.76 -7.68
N VAL A 180 0.79 10.68 -7.05
CA VAL A 180 0.51 9.81 -5.90
C VAL A 180 -0.72 8.98 -6.23
N MET A 181 -0.60 7.66 -6.13
CA MET A 181 -1.66 6.75 -6.53
C MET A 181 -1.76 5.52 -5.63
N GLY A 182 -2.95 4.94 -5.50
CA GLY A 182 -3.19 3.79 -4.63
C GLY A 182 -4.28 4.06 -3.60
N GLY A 183 -4.46 3.14 -2.65
CA GLY A 183 -5.38 3.33 -1.54
C GLY A 183 -4.83 4.33 -0.53
N PHE A 184 -5.69 5.23 -0.01
CA PHE A 184 -5.32 6.25 0.98
C PHE A 184 -5.94 6.01 2.37
N HIS A 185 -6.60 4.88 2.59
CA HIS A 185 -7.29 4.51 3.84
C HIS A 185 -8.39 5.47 4.33
N LEU A 186 -8.78 6.46 3.51
CA LEU A 186 -9.75 7.51 3.88
C LEU A 186 -11.22 7.07 3.80
N GLY A 187 -11.50 5.91 3.20
CA GLY A 187 -12.87 5.39 3.02
C GLY A 187 -13.37 4.52 4.17
N PHE A 188 -12.51 4.19 5.14
CA PHE A 188 -12.88 3.34 6.26
C PHE A 188 -13.60 4.12 7.36
N PRO A 189 -14.62 3.54 8.02
CA PRO A 189 -15.35 4.21 9.12
C PRO A 189 -14.48 4.59 10.32
N THR A 190 -13.36 3.89 10.50
CA THR A 190 -12.38 4.13 11.57
C THR A 190 -11.49 5.35 11.30
N THR A 191 -11.45 5.84 10.06
CA THR A 191 -10.69 7.03 9.70
C THR A 191 -11.59 8.26 9.85
N PRO A 192 -11.21 9.26 10.67
CA PRO A 192 -12.01 10.47 10.83
C PRO A 192 -12.29 11.15 9.48
N ARG A 193 -13.54 11.50 9.23
CA ARG A 193 -13.95 12.10 7.94
C ARG A 193 -13.19 13.39 7.60
N ALA A 194 -12.82 14.17 8.62
CA ALA A 194 -12.02 15.38 8.46
C ALA A 194 -10.62 15.12 7.87
N ASN A 195 -10.09 13.89 7.98
CA ASN A 195 -8.81 13.53 7.39
C ASN A 195 -8.82 13.63 5.86
N VAL A 196 -9.99 13.57 5.21
CA VAL A 196 -10.08 13.77 3.76
C VAL A 196 -9.59 15.17 3.37
N ASP A 197 -10.10 16.20 4.04
CA ASP A 197 -9.75 17.59 3.75
C ASP A 197 -8.29 17.86 4.14
N LEU A 198 -7.87 17.39 5.32
CA LEU A 198 -6.49 17.52 5.80
C LEU A 198 -5.47 16.83 4.87
N THR A 199 -5.83 15.66 4.32
CA THR A 199 -4.98 14.95 3.36
C THR A 199 -4.86 15.73 2.06
N LEU A 200 -5.96 16.29 1.55
CA LEU A 200 -5.93 17.08 0.32
C LEU A 200 -5.06 18.34 0.49
N ASP A 201 -5.21 19.04 1.61
CA ASP A 201 -4.41 20.23 1.93
C ASP A 201 -2.92 19.85 2.07
N GLY A 202 -2.61 18.77 2.79
CA GLY A 202 -1.25 18.27 2.89
C GLY A 202 -0.63 17.82 1.56
N MET A 203 -1.43 17.33 0.61
CA MET A 203 -0.97 17.04 -0.76
C MET A 203 -0.74 18.32 -1.57
N LYS A 204 -1.55 19.37 -1.38
CA LYS A 204 -1.35 20.68 -2.00
C LYS A 204 -0.08 21.35 -1.48
N GLU A 205 0.16 21.31 -0.17
CA GLU A 205 1.38 21.81 0.48
C GLU A 205 2.64 21.09 -0.01
N ARG A 206 2.54 19.78 -0.28
CA ARG A 206 3.63 18.99 -0.87
C ARG A 206 3.77 19.14 -2.38
N GLU A 207 2.94 19.99 -2.99
CA GLU A 207 2.89 20.26 -4.42
C GLU A 207 2.68 19.01 -5.29
N VAL A 208 1.89 18.04 -4.82
CA VAL A 208 1.58 16.82 -5.57
C VAL A 208 0.83 17.16 -6.86
N ALA A 209 1.42 16.88 -8.02
CA ALA A 209 0.85 17.30 -9.29
C ALA A 209 -0.37 16.46 -9.72
N HIS A 210 -0.33 15.15 -9.51
CA HIS A 210 -1.43 14.23 -9.84
C HIS A 210 -1.81 13.34 -8.66
N ILE A 211 -3.10 13.29 -8.32
CA ILE A 211 -3.65 12.56 -7.19
C ILE A 211 -4.66 11.53 -7.72
N ILE A 212 -4.35 10.25 -7.55
CA ILE A 212 -5.14 9.15 -8.10
C ILE A 212 -5.56 8.19 -6.98
N PRO A 213 -6.58 8.54 -6.17
CA PRO A 213 -7.07 7.70 -5.07
C PRO A 213 -7.70 6.42 -5.61
N MET A 214 -7.42 5.26 -5.03
CA MET A 214 -7.91 3.95 -5.45
C MET A 214 -8.44 3.14 -4.25
N HIS A 215 -8.95 1.92 -4.51
CA HIS A 215 -9.20 0.89 -3.49
C HIS A 215 -9.98 1.42 -2.26
N CYS A 216 -9.30 1.54 -1.12
CA CYS A 216 -9.85 1.91 0.18
C CYS A 216 -10.07 3.41 0.39
N SER A 217 -9.80 4.26 -0.60
CA SER A 217 -9.97 5.72 -0.47
C SER A 217 -11.43 6.15 -0.32
N GLY A 218 -12.38 5.39 -0.88
CA GLY A 218 -13.83 5.60 -0.69
C GLY A 218 -14.42 6.78 -1.48
N LEU A 219 -15.72 6.69 -1.79
CA LEU A 219 -16.44 7.62 -2.66
C LEU A 219 -16.39 9.08 -2.18
N HIS A 220 -16.42 9.30 -0.85
CA HIS A 220 -16.35 10.64 -0.30
C HIS A 220 -15.04 11.34 -0.65
N THR A 221 -13.91 10.64 -0.54
CA THR A 221 -12.58 11.15 -0.94
C THR A 221 -12.55 11.50 -2.42
N HIS A 222 -13.03 10.60 -3.28
CA HIS A 222 -13.12 10.87 -4.72
C HIS A 222 -13.95 12.13 -5.01
N ALA A 223 -15.13 12.27 -4.41
CA ALA A 223 -16.00 13.42 -4.60
C ALA A 223 -15.37 14.73 -4.10
N THR A 224 -14.74 14.70 -2.93
CA THR A 224 -14.07 15.88 -2.36
C THR A 224 -12.87 16.30 -3.21
N PHE A 225 -12.00 15.36 -3.61
CA PHE A 225 -10.81 15.69 -4.39
C PHE A 225 -11.17 16.21 -5.79
N GLN A 226 -12.19 15.61 -6.42
CA GLN A 226 -12.72 16.09 -7.70
C GLN A 226 -13.32 17.50 -7.60
N ARG A 227 -13.95 17.85 -6.47
CA ARG A 227 -14.58 19.16 -6.25
C ARG A 227 -13.54 20.24 -5.94
N ASP A 228 -12.57 19.94 -5.08
CA ASP A 228 -11.70 20.93 -4.43
C ASP A 228 -10.27 20.99 -5.00
N ALA A 229 -9.90 20.05 -5.87
CA ALA A 229 -8.66 20.05 -6.65
C ALA A 229 -8.83 19.30 -8.00
N PRO A 230 -9.83 19.67 -8.83
CA PRO A 230 -10.11 18.98 -10.10
C PRO A 230 -8.91 18.94 -11.06
N GLU A 231 -7.99 19.90 -10.96
CA GLU A 231 -6.79 19.99 -11.78
C GLU A 231 -5.69 18.98 -11.39
N ARG A 232 -5.75 18.45 -10.16
CA ARG A 232 -4.82 17.44 -9.64
C ARG A 232 -5.42 16.05 -9.64
N TYR A 233 -6.74 15.96 -9.48
CA TYR A 233 -7.45 14.70 -9.38
C TYR A 233 -7.55 13.96 -10.72
N LEU A 234 -7.26 12.65 -10.71
CA LEU A 234 -7.55 11.76 -11.82
C LEU A 234 -8.38 10.58 -11.31
N GLN A 235 -9.53 10.33 -11.95
CA GLN A 235 -10.38 9.18 -11.65
C GLN A 235 -9.74 7.88 -12.15
N PRO A 236 -9.41 6.92 -11.27
CA PRO A 236 -9.01 5.59 -11.71
C PRO A 236 -10.20 4.65 -11.83
N ALA A 237 -10.01 3.62 -12.65
CA ALA A 237 -10.84 2.43 -12.73
C ALA A 237 -9.95 1.24 -13.11
N VAL A 238 -10.49 0.02 -12.98
CA VAL A 238 -9.85 -1.16 -13.54
C VAL A 238 -9.66 -0.95 -15.04
N GLY A 239 -8.42 -1.07 -15.53
CA GLY A 239 -8.06 -0.86 -16.93
C GLY A 239 -7.57 0.55 -17.28
N THR A 240 -7.55 1.50 -16.34
CA THR A 240 -6.90 2.79 -16.55
C THR A 240 -5.40 2.60 -16.81
N VAL A 241 -4.89 3.23 -17.88
CA VAL A 241 -3.45 3.25 -18.22
C VAL A 241 -2.92 4.66 -18.00
N LEU A 242 -1.95 4.79 -17.08
CA LEU A 242 -1.23 6.03 -16.82
C LEU A 242 0.18 5.93 -17.41
N ARG A 243 0.63 6.97 -18.11
CA ARG A 243 1.95 7.02 -18.74
C ARG A 243 2.71 8.23 -18.23
N PHE A 244 3.83 7.98 -17.57
CA PHE A 244 4.73 8.99 -17.03
C PHE A 244 6.08 8.86 -17.72
N GLY A 245 6.50 9.88 -18.48
CA GLY A 245 7.73 9.83 -19.27
C GLY A 245 7.53 9.31 -20.69
N LYS A 246 8.65 9.01 -21.37
CA LYS A 246 8.71 8.44 -22.72
C LYS A 246 9.30 7.05 -22.68
#